data_AF-A0A7X6UT27-F1
#
_entry.id   AF-A0A7X6UT27-F1
#
_cell.length_a   1.000
_cell.length_b   1.000
_cell.length_c   1.000
_cell.angle_alpha   90.00
_cell.angle_beta   90.00
_cell.angle_gamma   90.00
#
_symmetry.space_group_name_H-M   'P 1'
#
loop_
_entity.id
_entity.type
_entity.pdbx_description
1 polymer ?
#
loop_
_entity_poly.entity_id
_entity_poly.type
_entity_poly.pdbx_seq_one_letter_code
_entity_poly.pdbx_strand_id
1 'polypeptide(L)'
;MLLVNRLVLVSGAEKAVRQGSLTKLQAIIRQHPQQLNRPNRKNGLTPLHWAVMEDRTDMVRWLLAQGADANARDRYGMTPLHKAAAFNRYTSASMLLEQGADPLAYGIKYGVMQLAPIHLAAEAGYSQLVQLLLERGVDINLPTAGQNQVTALHMAAAKGRSEVLELLLKSGAEVNARDSRLATPLRWARVAEQDEAAAMLRIYGGAE
;
A
#
# COMPACT_ATOMS: atom_id res chain seq x y z
N MET A 1 -40.48 11.68 -15.50
CA MET A 1 -39.27 11.47 -16.34
C MET A 1 -38.00 11.44 -15.46
N LEU A 2 -37.88 10.50 -14.50
CA LEU A 2 -36.86 10.56 -13.43
C LEU A 2 -36.12 9.24 -13.15
N LEU A 3 -36.32 8.19 -13.95
CA LEU A 3 -35.79 6.84 -13.64
C LEU A 3 -34.68 6.33 -14.57
N VAL A 4 -34.36 7.03 -15.66
CA VAL A 4 -33.37 6.52 -16.64
C VAL A 4 -31.91 6.86 -16.25
N ASN A 5 -31.67 7.81 -15.34
CA ASN A 5 -30.30 8.33 -15.11
C ASN A 5 -29.53 7.66 -13.95
N ARG A 6 -30.06 6.59 -13.34
CA ARG A 6 -29.41 5.91 -12.20
C ARG A 6 -28.45 4.77 -12.59
N LEU A 7 -28.54 4.27 -13.82
CA LEU A 7 -27.80 3.08 -14.28
C LEU A 7 -26.54 3.39 -15.11
N VAL A 8 -26.37 4.63 -15.60
CA VAL A 8 -25.16 5.06 -16.34
C VAL A 8 -24.04 5.54 -15.39
N LEU A 9 -24.32 5.69 -14.09
CA LEU A 9 -23.37 6.15 -13.07
C LEU A 9 -22.46 5.03 -12.55
N VAL A 10 -21.85 4.25 -13.45
CA VAL A 10 -20.52 3.72 -13.16
C VAL A 10 -19.55 4.89 -13.31
N SER A 11 -19.43 5.63 -12.20
CA SER A 11 -18.29 6.44 -11.75
C SER A 11 -17.74 7.46 -12.75
N GLY A 12 -18.49 8.53 -13.02
CA GLY A 12 -17.98 9.69 -13.76
C GLY A 12 -16.67 10.23 -13.16
N ALA A 13 -16.56 10.26 -11.82
CA ALA A 13 -15.33 10.63 -11.12
C ALA A 13 -14.17 9.65 -11.41
N GLU A 14 -14.38 8.33 -11.30
CA GLU A 14 -13.35 7.33 -11.67
C GLU A 14 -12.92 7.48 -13.13
N LYS A 15 -13.88 7.65 -14.06
CA LYS A 15 -13.57 7.81 -15.48
C LYS A 15 -12.74 9.06 -15.72
N ALA A 16 -13.07 10.17 -15.05
CA ALA A 16 -12.28 11.40 -15.11
C ALA A 16 -10.86 11.19 -14.57
N VAL A 17 -10.69 10.48 -13.45
CA VAL A 17 -9.39 10.11 -12.88
C VAL A 17 -8.56 9.25 -13.84
N ARG A 18 -9.15 8.20 -14.39
CA ARG A 18 -8.47 7.30 -15.34
C ARG A 18 -8.08 8.00 -16.63
N GLN A 19 -8.86 9.00 -17.04
CA GLN A 19 -8.54 9.87 -18.17
C GLN A 19 -7.54 11.00 -17.83
N GLY A 20 -7.14 11.14 -16.57
CA GLY A 20 -6.26 12.22 -16.10
C GLY A 20 -6.87 13.62 -16.24
N SER A 21 -8.21 13.73 -16.25
CA SER A 21 -8.88 15.01 -16.47
C SER A 21 -9.35 15.61 -15.15
N LEU A 22 -8.48 16.42 -14.53
CA LEU A 22 -8.79 17.15 -13.30
C LEU A 22 -10.01 18.06 -13.47
N THR A 23 -10.13 18.78 -14.59
CA THR A 23 -11.28 19.66 -14.88
C THR A 23 -12.61 18.89 -14.88
N LYS A 24 -12.63 17.70 -15.51
CA LYS A 24 -13.84 16.85 -15.51
C LYS A 24 -14.13 16.32 -14.11
N LEU A 25 -13.10 15.88 -13.37
CA LEU A 25 -13.27 15.43 -11.99
C LEU A 25 -13.89 16.56 -11.13
N GLN A 26 -13.31 17.76 -11.19
CA GLN A 26 -13.79 18.94 -10.48
C GLN A 26 -15.25 19.27 -10.80
N ALA A 27 -15.62 19.28 -12.08
CA ALA A 27 -16.99 19.52 -12.51
C ALA A 27 -17.96 18.46 -11.95
N ILE A 28 -17.58 17.18 -12.00
CA ILE A 28 -18.40 16.07 -11.52
C ILE A 28 -18.58 16.13 -10.00
N ILE A 29 -17.52 16.39 -9.23
CA ILE A 29 -17.61 16.50 -7.77
C ILE A 29 -18.40 17.75 -7.36
N ARG A 30 -18.26 18.88 -8.06
CA ARG A 30 -19.09 20.08 -7.80
C ARG A 30 -20.57 19.81 -8.02
N GLN A 31 -20.95 19.09 -9.08
CA GLN A 31 -22.34 18.77 -9.38
C GLN A 31 -22.88 17.61 -8.51
N HIS A 32 -22.01 16.70 -8.10
CA HIS A 32 -22.35 15.50 -7.34
C HIS A 32 -21.33 15.23 -6.21
N PRO A 33 -21.35 16.02 -5.12
CA PRO A 33 -20.37 15.93 -4.03
C PRO A 33 -20.27 14.53 -3.40
N GLN A 34 -21.37 13.78 -3.38
CA GLN A 34 -21.41 12.40 -2.91
C GLN A 34 -20.49 11.46 -3.69
N GLN A 35 -20.00 11.82 -4.88
CA GLN A 35 -19.05 11.01 -5.63
C GLN A 35 -17.61 11.08 -5.08
N LEU A 36 -17.28 12.06 -4.22
CA LEU A 36 -15.93 12.26 -3.69
C LEU A 36 -15.37 11.00 -3.04
N ASN A 37 -16.18 10.37 -2.18
CA ASN A 37 -15.83 9.17 -1.42
C ASN A 37 -16.62 7.93 -1.87
N ARG A 38 -17.35 8.00 -2.99
CA ARG A 38 -18.21 6.89 -3.41
C ARG A 38 -17.37 5.71 -3.90
N PRO A 39 -17.41 4.54 -3.24
CA PRO A 39 -16.73 3.36 -3.73
C PRO A 39 -17.44 2.80 -4.98
N ASN A 40 -16.68 2.31 -5.94
CA ASN A 40 -17.27 1.63 -7.10
C ASN A 40 -17.82 0.24 -6.73
N ARG A 41 -18.72 -0.29 -7.57
CA ARG A 41 -19.39 -1.58 -7.33
C ARG A 41 -18.56 -2.81 -7.70
N LYS A 42 -17.35 -2.66 -8.24
CA LYS A 42 -16.54 -3.81 -8.70
C LYS A 42 -15.54 -4.25 -7.63
N ASN A 43 -14.80 -3.29 -7.08
CA ASN A 43 -13.72 -3.55 -6.14
C ASN A 43 -13.76 -2.61 -4.92
N GLY A 44 -14.74 -1.70 -4.84
CA GLY A 44 -14.87 -0.79 -3.71
C GLY A 44 -13.90 0.40 -3.75
N LEU A 45 -13.17 0.59 -4.85
CA LEU A 45 -12.24 1.71 -4.97
C LEU A 45 -12.98 3.05 -5.07
N THR A 46 -12.51 4.04 -4.34
CA THR A 46 -12.94 5.44 -4.43
C THR A 46 -12.12 6.20 -5.49
N PRO A 47 -12.53 7.43 -5.90
CA PRO A 47 -11.72 8.25 -6.80
C PRO A 47 -10.27 8.45 -6.31
N LEU A 48 -10.04 8.58 -4.99
CA LEU A 48 -8.71 8.72 -4.41
C LEU A 48 -7.84 7.49 -4.64
N HIS A 49 -8.39 6.28 -4.50
CA HIS A 49 -7.65 5.06 -4.82
C HIS A 49 -7.17 5.04 -6.26
N TRP A 50 -8.06 5.38 -7.21
CA TRP A 50 -7.71 5.43 -8.62
C TRP A 50 -6.66 6.49 -8.91
N ALA A 51 -6.77 7.68 -8.30
CA ALA A 51 -5.81 8.76 -8.52
C ALA A 51 -4.41 8.36 -8.06
N VAL A 52 -4.31 7.66 -6.92
CA VAL A 52 -3.06 7.09 -6.43
C VAL A 52 -2.53 6.02 -7.39
N MET A 53 -3.35 5.02 -7.75
CA MET A 53 -2.92 3.91 -8.62
C MET A 53 -2.40 4.40 -9.98
N GLU A 54 -3.05 5.41 -10.56
CA GLU A 54 -2.74 6.02 -11.87
C GLU A 54 -1.70 7.16 -11.78
N ASP A 55 -1.08 7.38 -10.61
CA ASP A 55 -0.06 8.39 -10.34
C ASP A 55 -0.47 9.85 -10.66
N ARG A 56 -1.75 10.16 -10.48
CA ARG A 56 -2.33 11.48 -10.76
C ARG A 56 -2.18 12.38 -9.54
N THR A 57 -0.94 12.77 -9.23
CA THR A 57 -0.60 13.51 -7.99
C THR A 57 -1.34 14.84 -7.84
N ASP A 58 -1.65 15.53 -8.94
CA ASP A 58 -2.50 16.72 -8.98
C ASP A 58 -3.93 16.41 -8.53
N MET A 59 -4.48 15.28 -8.98
CA MET A 59 -5.81 14.81 -8.60
C MET A 59 -5.82 14.28 -7.16
N VAL A 60 -4.77 13.59 -6.70
CA VAL A 60 -4.61 13.17 -5.29
C VAL A 60 -4.63 14.39 -4.37
N ARG A 61 -3.78 15.38 -4.64
CA ARG A 61 -3.71 16.63 -3.88
C ARG A 61 -5.08 17.31 -3.83
N TRP A 62 -5.72 17.45 -4.97
CA TRP A 62 -7.02 18.11 -5.06
C TRP A 62 -8.10 17.34 -4.30
N LEU A 63 -8.20 16.01 -4.47
CA LEU A 63 -9.18 15.17 -3.77
C LEU A 63 -9.02 15.25 -2.25
N LEU A 64 -7.78 15.17 -1.74
CA LEU A 64 -7.51 15.31 -0.31
C LEU A 64 -7.91 16.69 0.21
N ALA A 65 -7.62 17.76 -0.54
CA ALA A 65 -8.04 19.12 -0.19
C ALA A 65 -9.57 19.32 -0.19
N GLN A 66 -10.33 18.45 -0.87
CA GLN A 66 -11.80 18.44 -0.82
C GLN A 66 -12.38 17.57 0.30
N GLY A 67 -11.53 16.94 1.13
CA GLY A 67 -11.97 16.03 2.19
C GLY A 67 -12.24 14.60 1.69
N ALA A 68 -11.54 14.15 0.65
CA ALA A 68 -11.53 12.73 0.34
C ALA A 68 -10.96 11.94 1.52
N ASP A 69 -11.61 10.84 1.89
CA ASP A 69 -11.19 10.00 3.00
C ASP A 69 -9.90 9.25 2.65
N ALA A 70 -8.80 9.69 3.26
CA ALA A 70 -7.47 9.09 3.09
C ALA A 70 -7.38 7.65 3.61
N ASN A 71 -8.35 7.23 4.43
CA ASN A 71 -8.46 5.89 5.03
C ASN A 71 -9.62 5.06 4.45
N ALA A 72 -10.23 5.52 3.36
CA ALA A 72 -11.29 4.79 2.68
C ALA A 72 -10.84 3.36 2.37
N ARG A 73 -11.68 2.36 2.62
CA ARG A 73 -11.34 0.95 2.42
C ARG A 73 -12.02 0.37 1.19
N ASP A 74 -11.25 -0.29 0.34
CA ASP A 74 -11.77 -1.11 -0.76
C ASP A 74 -12.34 -2.45 -0.25
N ARG A 75 -12.78 -3.34 -1.15
CA ARG A 75 -13.35 -4.65 -0.76
C ARG A 75 -12.38 -5.59 -0.05
N TYR A 76 -11.09 -5.34 -0.16
CA TYR A 76 -10.05 -6.08 0.53
C TYR A 76 -9.58 -5.35 1.79
N GLY A 77 -10.25 -4.26 2.20
CA GLY A 77 -9.81 -3.43 3.33
C GLY A 77 -8.60 -2.55 3.02
N MET A 78 -8.12 -2.54 1.76
CA MET A 78 -6.95 -1.78 1.36
C MET A 78 -7.31 -0.30 1.27
N THR A 79 -6.46 0.55 1.85
CA THR A 79 -6.58 2.02 1.78
C THR A 79 -5.82 2.59 0.58
N PRO A 80 -5.99 3.89 0.23
CA PRO A 80 -5.15 4.55 -0.75
C PRO A 80 -3.64 4.41 -0.46
N LEU A 81 -3.23 4.41 0.82
CA LEU A 81 -1.82 4.24 1.19
C LEU A 81 -1.29 2.84 0.86
N HIS A 82 -2.12 1.79 0.98
CA HIS A 82 -1.76 0.45 0.50
C HIS A 82 -1.53 0.44 -1.01
N LYS A 83 -2.36 1.15 -1.78
CA LYS A 83 -2.16 1.28 -3.23
C LYS A 83 -0.88 2.05 -3.53
N ALA A 84 -0.58 3.12 -2.79
CA ALA A 84 0.66 3.86 -2.98
C ALA A 84 1.89 2.97 -2.73
N ALA A 85 1.85 2.17 -1.65
CA ALA A 85 2.88 1.20 -1.32
C ALA A 85 3.03 0.09 -2.36
N ALA A 86 1.93 -0.39 -2.95
CA ALA A 86 1.97 -1.46 -3.94
C ALA A 86 2.40 -1.02 -5.35
N PHE A 87 2.30 0.28 -5.68
CA PHE A 87 2.56 0.81 -7.04
C PHE A 87 3.69 1.86 -7.09
N ASN A 88 4.52 1.96 -6.06
CA ASN A 88 5.62 2.92 -5.93
C ASN A 88 5.21 4.41 -6.05
N ARG A 89 4.11 4.80 -5.41
CA ARG A 89 3.57 6.17 -5.53
C ARG A 89 4.06 7.05 -4.38
N TYR A 90 5.37 7.29 -4.30
CA TYR A 90 6.01 8.01 -3.20
C TYR A 90 5.34 9.36 -2.88
N THR A 91 5.18 10.21 -3.89
CA THR A 91 4.57 11.55 -3.73
C THR A 91 3.13 11.44 -3.20
N SER A 92 2.36 10.46 -3.69
CA SER A 92 1.00 10.22 -3.19
C SER A 92 1.01 9.69 -1.76
N ALA A 93 1.93 8.79 -1.40
CA ALA A 93 2.08 8.28 -0.05
C ALA A 93 2.40 9.40 0.95
N SER A 94 3.33 10.31 0.61
CA SER A 94 3.66 11.45 1.48
C SER A 94 2.43 12.33 1.73
N MET A 95 1.70 12.70 0.66
CA MET A 95 0.47 13.49 0.78
C MET A 95 -0.60 12.79 1.63
N LEU A 96 -0.78 11.48 1.44
CA LEU A 96 -1.74 10.70 2.22
C LEU A 96 -1.40 10.72 3.71
N LEU A 97 -0.13 10.48 4.05
CA LEU A 97 0.36 10.48 5.43
C LEU A 97 0.26 11.88 6.07
N GLU A 98 0.57 12.94 5.32
CA GLU A 98 0.36 14.34 5.74
C GLU A 98 -1.12 14.66 6.02
N GLN A 99 -2.04 13.97 5.34
CA GLN A 99 -3.49 14.13 5.49
C GLN A 99 -4.12 13.07 6.40
N GLY A 100 -3.32 12.45 7.28
CA GLY A 100 -3.81 11.55 8.32
C GLY A 100 -4.18 10.14 7.86
N ALA A 101 -3.63 9.67 6.73
CA ALA A 101 -3.69 8.26 6.39
C ALA A 101 -2.98 7.42 7.47
N ASP A 102 -3.64 6.36 7.93
CA ASP A 102 -3.12 5.44 8.93
C ASP A 102 -2.09 4.48 8.29
N PRO A 103 -0.79 4.57 8.66
CA PRO A 103 0.23 3.68 8.13
C PRO A 103 0.18 2.26 8.72
N LEU A 104 -0.63 2.03 9.76
CA LEU A 104 -0.81 0.74 10.43
C LEU A 104 -2.10 0.03 10.00
N ALA A 105 -2.88 0.64 9.11
CA ALA A 105 -4.07 0.01 8.57
C ALA A 105 -3.71 -1.31 7.87
N TYR A 106 -4.52 -2.35 8.06
CA TYR A 106 -4.34 -3.64 7.40
C TYR A 106 -5.35 -3.85 6.27
N GLY A 107 -4.85 -4.34 5.14
CA GLY A 107 -5.64 -4.84 4.01
C GLY A 107 -5.30 -6.29 3.68
N ILE A 108 -6.23 -7.00 3.04
CA ILE A 108 -6.10 -8.42 2.71
C ILE A 108 -5.42 -8.59 1.34
N LYS A 109 -4.38 -9.42 1.30
CA LYS A 109 -3.74 -9.93 0.08
C LYS A 109 -3.63 -11.45 0.17
N TYR A 110 -3.55 -12.13 -0.98
CA TYR A 110 -3.44 -13.59 -1.05
C TYR A 110 -4.57 -14.34 -0.31
N GLY A 111 -5.78 -13.74 -0.29
CA GLY A 111 -6.98 -14.30 0.33
C GLY A 111 -7.01 -14.24 1.87
N VAL A 112 -5.87 -14.32 2.54
CA VAL A 112 -5.81 -14.45 4.02
C VAL A 112 -4.78 -13.57 4.71
N MET A 113 -3.78 -13.04 4.01
CA MET A 113 -2.72 -12.24 4.65
C MET A 113 -3.18 -10.80 4.86
N GLN A 114 -3.16 -10.34 6.10
CA GLN A 114 -3.46 -8.95 6.44
C GLN A 114 -2.16 -8.14 6.51
N LEU A 115 -1.97 -7.27 5.52
CA LEU A 115 -0.74 -6.55 5.27
C LEU A 115 -0.95 -5.06 5.53
N ALA A 116 -0.06 -4.46 6.30
CA ALA A 116 0.10 -3.01 6.34
C ALA A 116 0.88 -2.50 5.11
N PRO A 117 0.82 -1.20 4.76
CA PRO A 117 1.56 -0.63 3.64
C PRO A 117 3.05 -0.97 3.59
N ILE A 118 3.74 -1.04 4.72
CA ILE A 118 5.19 -1.35 4.76
C ILE A 118 5.50 -2.75 4.21
N HIS A 119 4.62 -3.72 4.45
CA HIS A 119 4.75 -5.08 3.92
C HIS A 119 4.66 -5.09 2.38
N LEU A 120 3.71 -4.34 1.83
CA LEU A 120 3.52 -4.24 0.37
C LEU A 120 4.71 -3.55 -0.30
N ALA A 121 5.20 -2.45 0.28
CA ALA A 121 6.37 -1.74 -0.23
C ALA A 121 7.63 -2.62 -0.18
N ALA A 122 7.80 -3.38 0.91
CA ALA A 122 8.93 -4.28 1.08
C ALA A 122 8.90 -5.47 0.10
N GLU A 123 7.74 -6.11 -0.07
CA GLU A 123 7.55 -7.19 -1.05
C GLU A 123 7.82 -6.70 -2.49
N ALA A 124 7.36 -5.49 -2.81
CA ALA A 124 7.53 -4.89 -4.13
C ALA A 124 8.95 -4.34 -4.38
N GLY A 125 9.75 -4.11 -3.35
CA GLY A 125 11.13 -3.63 -3.46
C GLY A 125 11.28 -2.12 -3.45
N TYR A 126 10.33 -1.37 -2.91
CA TYR A 126 10.36 0.11 -2.93
C TYR A 126 11.01 0.67 -1.66
N SER A 127 12.35 0.67 -1.64
CA SER A 127 13.19 1.11 -0.52
C SER A 127 12.83 2.50 0.01
N GLN A 128 12.63 3.48 -0.87
CA GLN A 128 12.24 4.84 -0.50
C GLN A 128 10.88 4.92 0.20
N LEU A 129 9.92 4.08 -0.19
CA LEU A 129 8.60 4.01 0.46
C LEU A 129 8.67 3.29 1.81
N VAL A 130 9.49 2.25 1.91
CA VAL A 130 9.78 1.59 3.20
C VAL A 130 10.39 2.62 4.16
N GLN A 131 11.40 3.36 3.70
CA GLN A 131 12.03 4.43 4.48
C GLN A 131 11.02 5.48 4.93
N LEU A 132 10.18 5.99 4.00
CA LEU A 132 9.14 6.96 4.35
C LEU A 132 8.21 6.45 5.46
N LEU A 133 7.79 5.19 5.40
CA LEU A 133 6.91 4.61 6.42
C LEU A 133 7.60 4.48 7.78
N LEU A 134 8.88 4.08 7.81
CA LEU A 134 9.69 4.04 9.03
C LEU A 134 9.86 5.46 9.63
N GLU A 135 10.10 6.47 8.81
CA GLU A 135 10.19 7.87 9.24
C GLU A 135 8.87 8.41 9.81
N ARG A 136 7.73 7.83 9.43
CA ARG A 136 6.41 8.11 10.04
C ARG A 136 6.10 7.25 11.26
N GLY A 137 7.10 6.56 11.83
CA GLY A 137 6.99 5.85 13.11
C GLY A 137 6.39 4.45 13.00
N VAL A 138 6.33 3.86 11.81
CA VAL A 138 5.99 2.42 11.68
C VAL A 138 7.11 1.60 12.30
N ASP A 139 6.75 0.69 13.20
CA ASP A 139 7.70 -0.28 13.75
C ASP A 139 8.31 -1.12 12.62
N ILE A 140 9.64 -1.16 12.56
CA ILE A 140 10.39 -1.93 11.56
C ILE A 140 10.10 -3.43 11.61
N ASN A 141 9.72 -3.93 12.79
CA ASN A 141 9.37 -5.33 13.03
C ASN A 141 7.85 -5.55 13.06
N LEU A 142 7.04 -4.59 12.60
CA LEU A 142 5.58 -4.72 12.53
C LEU A 142 5.21 -6.05 11.85
N PRO A 143 4.52 -6.98 12.55
CA PRO A 143 4.07 -8.21 11.93
C PRO A 143 2.81 -7.96 11.09
N THR A 144 2.59 -8.78 10.08
CA THR A 144 1.28 -8.93 9.45
C THR A 144 0.25 -9.29 10.51
N ALA A 145 -0.95 -8.69 10.46
CA ALA A 145 -2.02 -9.06 11.36
C ALA A 145 -2.51 -10.50 11.14
N GLY A 146 -3.20 -11.04 12.14
CA GLY A 146 -3.69 -12.41 12.15
C GLY A 146 -2.62 -13.40 12.62
N GLN A 147 -2.62 -14.60 12.03
CA GLN A 147 -1.81 -15.71 12.53
C GLN A 147 -0.48 -15.89 11.80
N ASN A 148 -0.10 -15.06 10.83
CA ASN A 148 1.10 -15.30 10.03
C ASN A 148 2.38 -14.75 10.68
N GLN A 149 2.29 -13.64 11.42
CA GLN A 149 3.44 -13.00 12.09
C GLN A 149 4.63 -12.70 11.16
N VAL A 150 4.37 -12.42 9.88
CA VAL A 150 5.39 -12.15 8.86
C VAL A 150 5.80 -10.68 8.94
N THR A 151 7.09 -10.35 8.83
CA THR A 151 7.55 -8.95 8.83
C THR A 151 7.93 -8.47 7.42
N ALA A 152 8.17 -7.17 7.25
CA ALA A 152 8.70 -6.60 6.01
C ALA A 152 9.99 -7.30 5.54
N LEU A 153 10.87 -7.68 6.49
CA LEU A 153 12.13 -8.36 6.20
C LEU A 153 11.91 -9.75 5.58
N HIS A 154 10.94 -10.52 6.06
CA HIS A 154 10.57 -11.82 5.46
C HIS A 154 10.12 -11.68 4.01
N MET A 155 9.31 -10.66 3.72
CA MET A 155 8.80 -10.43 2.36
C MET A 155 9.89 -9.98 1.40
N ALA A 156 10.76 -9.06 1.84
CA ALA A 156 11.91 -8.62 1.07
C ALA A 156 12.86 -9.79 0.79
N ALA A 157 13.10 -10.66 1.79
CA ALA A 157 13.91 -11.86 1.67
C ALA A 157 13.35 -12.84 0.63
N ALA A 158 12.06 -13.21 0.71
CA ALA A 158 11.44 -14.13 -0.25
C ALA A 158 11.34 -13.58 -1.69
N LYS A 159 11.44 -12.26 -1.87
CA LYS A 159 11.39 -11.61 -3.19
C LYS A 159 12.74 -11.10 -3.68
N GLY A 160 13.83 -11.37 -2.96
CA GLY A 160 15.18 -10.94 -3.35
C GLY A 160 15.34 -9.43 -3.45
N ARG A 161 14.65 -8.65 -2.60
CA ARG A 161 14.68 -7.17 -2.67
C ARG A 161 15.91 -6.63 -1.94
N SER A 162 17.10 -6.76 -2.54
CA SER A 162 18.39 -6.44 -1.91
C SER A 162 18.43 -5.03 -1.28
N GLU A 163 17.95 -4.00 -1.97
CA GLU A 163 17.93 -2.63 -1.41
C GLU A 163 17.04 -2.49 -0.17
N VAL A 164 15.87 -3.13 -0.17
CA VAL A 164 14.96 -3.13 0.99
C VAL A 164 15.54 -3.95 2.13
N LEU A 165 16.11 -5.12 1.83
CA LEU A 165 16.81 -5.96 2.81
C LEU A 165 17.91 -5.17 3.51
N GLU A 166 18.79 -4.54 2.73
CA GLU A 166 19.90 -3.76 3.27
C GLU A 166 19.41 -2.60 4.12
N LEU A 167 18.40 -1.85 3.64
CA LEU A 167 17.77 -0.77 4.39
C LEU A 167 17.23 -1.27 5.74
N LEU A 168 16.43 -2.33 5.73
CA LEU A 168 15.81 -2.87 6.95
C LEU A 168 16.86 -3.38 7.94
N LEU A 169 17.86 -4.13 7.46
CA LEU A 169 18.92 -4.68 8.31
C LEU A 169 19.80 -3.57 8.93
N LYS A 170 20.20 -2.57 8.15
CA LYS A 170 20.94 -1.40 8.66
C LYS A 170 20.12 -0.56 9.63
N SER A 171 18.80 -0.57 9.50
CA SER A 171 17.87 0.15 10.37
C SER A 171 17.45 -0.64 11.61
N GLY A 172 18.07 -1.82 11.85
CA GLY A 172 17.86 -2.59 13.08
C GLY A 172 16.69 -3.58 13.03
N ALA A 173 16.25 -4.00 11.84
CA ALA A 173 15.27 -5.08 11.73
C ALA A 173 15.80 -6.36 12.38
N GLU A 174 14.92 -7.10 13.06
CA GLU A 174 15.27 -8.38 13.68
C GLU A 174 15.58 -9.43 12.59
N VAL A 175 16.87 -9.65 12.33
CA VAL A 175 17.35 -10.58 11.28
C VAL A 175 16.81 -12.00 11.45
N ASN A 176 16.54 -12.40 12.69
CA ASN A 176 16.03 -13.72 13.08
C ASN A 176 14.57 -13.68 13.59
N ALA A 177 13.80 -12.65 13.20
CA ALA A 177 12.36 -12.62 13.46
C ALA A 177 11.71 -13.93 12.97
N ARG A 178 10.72 -14.44 13.71
CA ARG A 178 10.06 -15.71 13.38
C ARG A 178 8.62 -15.49 12.99
N ASP A 179 8.24 -15.99 11.82
CA ASP A 179 6.83 -16.14 11.46
C ASP A 179 6.14 -17.17 12.38
N SER A 180 4.83 -17.37 12.20
CA SER A 180 4.07 -18.31 13.05
C SER A 180 4.42 -19.78 12.87
N ARG A 181 5.19 -20.12 11.83
CA ARG A 181 5.75 -21.46 11.60
C ARG A 181 7.22 -21.53 12.03
N LEU A 182 7.68 -20.53 12.79
CA LEU A 182 9.06 -20.37 13.24
C LEU A 182 10.07 -20.15 12.12
N ALA A 183 9.62 -19.85 10.89
CA ALA A 183 10.51 -19.61 9.77
C ALA A 183 11.09 -18.19 9.84
N THR A 184 12.40 -18.07 9.70
CA THR A 184 13.12 -16.79 9.65
C THR A 184 13.14 -16.19 8.24
N PRO A 185 13.51 -14.90 8.08
CA PRO A 185 13.75 -14.32 6.75
C PRO A 185 14.75 -15.12 5.92
N LEU A 186 15.78 -15.72 6.55
CA LEU A 186 16.75 -16.56 5.85
C LEU A 186 16.08 -17.80 5.27
N ARG A 187 15.19 -18.46 6.05
CA ARG A 187 14.41 -19.60 5.56
C ARG A 187 13.54 -19.21 4.37
N TRP A 188 12.89 -18.05 4.43
CA TRP A 188 12.06 -17.51 3.35
C TRP A 188 12.87 -17.26 2.07
N ALA A 189 14.04 -16.62 2.17
CA ALA A 189 14.95 -16.41 1.04
C ALA A 189 15.38 -17.74 0.40
N ARG A 190 15.75 -18.75 1.20
CA ARG A 190 16.18 -20.05 0.67
C ARG A 190 15.08 -20.83 -0.02
N VAL A 191 13.89 -20.89 0.59
CA VAL A 191 12.74 -21.58 -0.03
C VAL A 191 12.32 -20.93 -1.35
N ALA A 192 12.54 -19.61 -1.48
CA ALA A 192 12.29 -18.86 -2.70
C ALA A 192 13.50 -18.77 -3.64
N GLU A 193 14.58 -19.51 -3.37
CA GLU A 193 15.82 -19.54 -4.18
C GLU A 193 16.46 -18.15 -4.40
N GLN A 194 16.41 -17.30 -3.37
CA GLN A 194 16.99 -15.96 -3.37
C GLN A 194 18.39 -15.99 -2.74
N ASP A 195 19.37 -16.48 -3.48
CA ASP A 195 20.74 -16.72 -2.98
C ASP A 195 21.43 -15.45 -2.48
N GLU A 196 21.26 -14.32 -3.19
CA GLU A 196 21.84 -13.04 -2.79
C GLU A 196 21.23 -12.53 -1.47
N ALA A 197 19.90 -12.61 -1.33
CA ALA A 197 19.22 -12.27 -0.09
C ALA A 197 19.64 -13.18 1.06
N ALA A 198 19.78 -14.49 0.82
CA ALA A 198 20.25 -15.44 1.80
C ALA A 198 21.70 -15.15 2.23
N ALA A 199 22.58 -14.80 1.30
CA ALA A 199 23.95 -14.39 1.59
C ALA A 199 23.98 -13.10 2.44
N MET A 200 23.20 -12.10 2.07
CA MET A 200 23.08 -10.86 2.83
C MET A 200 22.58 -11.12 4.27
N LEU A 201 21.51 -11.90 4.43
CA LEU A 201 20.98 -12.22 5.75
C LEU A 201 22.03 -12.92 6.64
N ARG A 202 22.84 -13.83 6.10
CA ARG A 202 23.95 -14.46 6.85
C ARG A 202 25.00 -13.46 7.30
N ILE A 203 25.35 -12.49 6.46
CA ILE A 203 26.30 -11.41 6.82
C ILE A 203 25.81 -10.64 8.04
N TYR A 204 24.50 -10.42 8.15
CA TYR A 204 23.87 -9.73 9.29
C TYR A 204 23.50 -10.68 10.45
N GLY A 205 24.01 -11.91 10.48
CA GLY A 205 23.79 -12.86 11.60
C GLY A 205 22.48 -13.68 11.50
N GLY A 206 21.89 -13.75 10.31
CA GLY A 206 20.72 -14.57 10.02
C GLY A 206 21.01 -16.07 10.17
N ALA A 207 20.10 -16.76 10.86
CA ALA A 207 20.13 -18.18 11.11
C ALA A 207 18.75 -18.82 10.81
N GLU A 208 18.72 -20.15 10.78
CA GLU A 208 17.48 -20.94 10.60
C GLU A 208 16.66 -21.04 11.88
#